data_AF-A0A8T0R6I7-F1
#
_entry.id   AF-A0A8T0R6I7-F1
#
_cell.length_a   1.000
_cell.length_b   1.000
_cell.length_c   1.000
_cell.angle_alpha   90.00
_cell.angle_beta   90.00
_cell.angle_gamma   90.00
#
_symmetry.space_group_name_H-M   'P 1'
#
loop_
_entity.id
_entity.type
_entity.pdbx_description
1 polymer ?
#
loop_
_entity_poly.entity_id
_entity_poly.type
_entity_poly.pdbx_seq_one_letter_code
_entity_poly.pdbx_strand_id
1 'polypeptide(L)'
;MGLSTAYSPAGSRLVTTPLGAGAAQLLRPRRTPLATVRCSVDAAKQVQDGAATVAPEKPASRKGFGVFSTIYDLKADSEHCKSKSWKKLVSIAVSGAAGMISNHLLFKLASGEVFGQDQPIALKLLGSERSFQALEGVAMELEDSLYPLLREVSIGMDPYEVFEDVDWALLIGAKPRGPGMERAALLDINGQIYADQGKALNAVASPNVKVIVVGNPCNTNALICMKNAPNIPAKNFHALTRLDENRAKCQLALKAGVFYDKVSNMTIWGNHSTTQVPDFLNAKIDGRPAKEVIKDTKWLEEEFTLTVQNVRVLIQKWGRSSAASTAVSIVDAIRSLVTPTPEGDWFSSGVYTTGNPYGIAENIVFSMPCRSKGDGDYELATDVLMDDFLWQRIKKTEAELIAEKKCVAHLTGEGIAFCDLPEDTMLPGEM
;
A
#
# COMPACT_ATOMS: atom_id res chain seq x y z
N MET A 1 -34.62 -41.27 39.03
CA MET A 1 -35.19 -40.22 39.91
C MET A 1 -34.64 -38.89 39.37
N GLY A 2 -35.37 -38.15 38.52
CA GLY A 2 -36.39 -37.14 38.90
C GLY A 2 -35.69 -35.92 39.52
N LEU A 3 -35.79 -34.66 39.09
CA LEU A 3 -36.84 -33.83 38.45
C LEU A 3 -36.14 -32.64 37.74
N SER A 4 -36.52 -32.21 36.53
CA SER A 4 -37.59 -31.25 36.17
C SER A 4 -37.49 -29.87 36.82
N THR A 5 -37.33 -28.83 35.99
CA THR A 5 -38.20 -27.62 36.02
C THR A 5 -38.09 -26.86 34.70
N ALA A 6 -39.28 -26.56 34.15
CA ALA A 6 -39.51 -25.79 32.95
C ALA A 6 -39.72 -24.31 33.29
N TYR A 7 -39.46 -23.41 32.33
CA TYR A 7 -40.19 -22.14 32.23
C TYR A 7 -40.30 -21.71 30.77
N SER A 8 -41.53 -21.42 30.36
CA SER A 8 -41.95 -20.83 29.09
C SER A 8 -42.35 -19.37 29.35
N PRO A 9 -42.37 -18.49 28.34
CA PRO A 9 -43.66 -17.87 28.03
C PRO A 9 -43.97 -17.69 26.54
N ALA A 10 -45.27 -17.69 26.26
CA ALA A 10 -45.97 -17.22 25.07
C ALA A 10 -45.50 -15.81 24.62
N GLY A 11 -45.56 -15.35 23.37
CA GLY A 11 -46.38 -15.72 22.21
C GLY A 11 -47.12 -14.45 21.73
N SER A 12 -46.89 -13.99 20.48
CA SER A 12 -47.92 -13.36 19.63
C SER A 12 -47.41 -12.85 18.27
N ARG A 13 -47.96 -13.48 17.22
CA ARG A 13 -48.53 -12.92 15.97
C ARG A 13 -47.75 -11.87 15.17
N LEU A 14 -47.39 -12.24 13.94
CA LEU A 14 -47.45 -11.35 12.78
C LEU A 14 -48.15 -12.07 11.62
N VAL A 15 -49.17 -11.41 11.09
CA VAL A 15 -50.09 -11.84 10.04
C VAL A 15 -49.50 -11.46 8.68
N THR A 16 -49.52 -12.40 7.75
CA THR A 16 -49.22 -12.23 6.33
C THR A 16 -50.46 -11.77 5.56
N THR A 17 -50.34 -10.75 4.71
CA THR A 17 -51.32 -10.41 3.67
C THR A 17 -50.62 -10.20 2.33
N PRO A 18 -51.15 -10.72 1.20
CA PRO A 18 -50.55 -10.57 -0.12
C PRO A 18 -51.14 -9.35 -0.87
N LEU A 19 -50.30 -8.66 -1.65
CA LEU A 19 -50.73 -7.60 -2.57
C LEU A 19 -50.99 -8.20 -3.96
N GLY A 20 -52.21 -7.97 -4.45
CA GLY A 20 -52.70 -8.39 -5.76
C GLY A 20 -52.37 -7.41 -6.89
N ALA A 21 -52.54 -7.93 -8.11
CA ALA A 21 -52.30 -7.29 -9.40
C ALA A 21 -53.28 -6.15 -9.75
N GLY A 22 -52.82 -5.22 -10.59
CA GLY A 22 -53.65 -4.18 -11.23
C GLY A 22 -52.91 -3.51 -12.39
N ALA A 23 -53.63 -3.30 -13.50
CA ALA A 23 -53.13 -3.15 -14.86
C ALA A 23 -52.74 -1.72 -15.31
N ALA A 24 -52.14 -1.68 -16.52
CA ALA A 24 -51.63 -0.55 -17.29
C ALA A 24 -52.67 0.52 -17.71
N GLN A 25 -52.19 1.75 -17.96
CA GLN A 25 -52.56 2.55 -19.15
C GLN A 25 -51.66 3.77 -19.38
N LEU A 26 -51.23 3.91 -20.64
CA LEU A 26 -50.55 5.07 -21.26
C LEU A 26 -51.49 6.29 -21.34
N LEU A 27 -50.92 7.51 -21.37
CA LEU A 27 -51.32 8.62 -22.27
C LEU A 27 -50.38 9.85 -22.13
N ARG A 28 -49.70 10.23 -23.22
CA ARG A 28 -49.23 11.59 -23.59
C ARG A 28 -50.37 12.28 -24.37
N PRO A 29 -50.51 13.63 -24.49
CA PRO A 29 -49.54 14.56 -25.13
C PRO A 29 -49.59 16.00 -24.50
N ARG A 30 -49.00 17.13 -24.96
CA ARG A 30 -48.64 17.67 -26.29
C ARG A 30 -47.74 18.92 -26.12
N ARG A 31 -46.91 19.23 -27.13
CA ARG A 31 -45.98 20.37 -27.29
C ARG A 31 -46.65 21.63 -27.88
N THR A 32 -45.94 22.77 -27.78
CA THR A 32 -45.67 23.87 -28.77
C THR A 32 -46.05 25.29 -28.31
N PRO A 33 -45.49 26.40 -28.88
CA PRO A 33 -44.21 26.59 -29.61
C PRO A 33 -43.37 27.83 -29.16
N LEU A 34 -42.22 27.98 -29.85
CA LEU A 34 -41.21 29.03 -29.80
C LEU A 34 -41.69 30.47 -30.09
N ALA A 35 -40.94 31.45 -29.57
CA ALA A 35 -40.77 32.75 -30.21
C ALA A 35 -39.29 33.17 -30.20
N THR A 36 -38.74 33.30 -31.41
CA THR A 36 -37.42 33.87 -31.72
C THR A 36 -37.63 35.31 -32.14
N VAL A 37 -36.85 36.27 -31.61
CA VAL A 37 -36.72 37.61 -32.21
C VAL A 37 -35.23 37.98 -32.29
N ARG A 38 -34.87 38.52 -33.45
CA ARG A 38 -33.53 38.79 -33.96
C ARG A 38 -33.24 40.29 -33.98
N CYS A 39 -31.95 40.60 -33.89
CA CYS A 39 -31.21 41.71 -34.52
C CYS A 39 -31.42 43.15 -34.02
N SER A 40 -30.32 43.81 -33.63
CA SER A 40 -29.56 44.70 -34.53
C SER A 40 -28.29 45.21 -33.85
N VAL A 41 -27.28 45.49 -34.67
CA VAL A 41 -25.96 46.01 -34.32
C VAL A 41 -26.01 47.53 -34.43
N ASP A 42 -25.43 48.25 -33.49
CA ASP A 42 -24.89 49.58 -33.77
C ASP A 42 -23.60 49.84 -32.97
N ALA A 43 -22.61 50.34 -33.70
CA ALA A 43 -21.28 50.65 -33.24
C ALA A 43 -21.13 52.16 -33.00
N ALA A 44 -20.54 52.57 -31.88
CA ALA A 44 -19.62 53.72 -31.82
C ALA A 44 -19.00 53.93 -30.42
N LYS A 45 -17.65 53.90 -30.42
CA LYS A 45 -16.70 54.75 -29.67
C LYS A 45 -16.81 54.84 -28.13
N GLN A 46 -15.78 54.35 -27.44
CA GLN A 46 -14.75 55.24 -26.83
C GLN A 46 -13.47 54.46 -26.45
N VAL A 47 -12.35 55.12 -26.71
CA VAL A 47 -10.93 54.79 -26.43
C VAL A 47 -10.64 55.35 -25.02
N GLN A 48 -10.03 54.62 -24.06
CA GLN A 48 -8.61 54.47 -23.68
C GLN A 48 -8.71 53.99 -22.19
N ASP A 49 -7.97 53.02 -21.67
CA ASP A 49 -6.54 53.03 -21.39
C ASP A 49 -6.11 51.62 -20.95
N GLY A 50 -4.83 51.32 -21.17
CA GLY A 50 -4.24 50.00 -20.91
C GLY A 50 -4.25 49.60 -19.44
N ALA A 51 -4.85 48.45 -19.16
CA ALA A 51 -4.52 47.64 -18.00
C ALA A 51 -3.82 46.39 -18.52
N ALA A 52 -2.55 46.23 -18.15
CA ALA A 52 -1.80 45.01 -18.39
C ALA A 52 -2.62 43.81 -17.90
N THR A 53 -2.76 42.82 -18.76
CA THR A 53 -3.31 41.51 -18.42
C THR A 53 -2.47 40.92 -17.29
N VAL A 54 -2.97 41.04 -16.06
CA VAL A 54 -2.51 40.24 -14.93
C VAL A 54 -2.87 38.80 -15.30
N ALA A 55 -1.87 38.01 -15.68
CA ALA A 55 -2.01 36.57 -15.72
C ALA A 55 -2.62 36.12 -14.39
N PRO A 56 -3.58 35.18 -14.37
CA PRO A 56 -4.11 34.73 -13.09
C PRO A 56 -2.94 34.15 -12.29
N GLU A 57 -2.58 34.81 -11.20
CA GLU A 57 -1.75 34.21 -10.16
C GLU A 57 -2.44 32.90 -9.78
N LYS A 58 -1.73 31.78 -9.93
CA LYS A 58 -2.13 30.52 -9.28
C LYS A 58 -2.38 30.86 -7.80
N PRO A 59 -3.55 30.58 -7.22
CA PRO A 59 -3.71 30.79 -5.79
C PRO A 59 -2.79 29.80 -5.08
N ALA A 60 -1.75 30.34 -4.44
CA ALA A 60 -1.00 29.63 -3.43
C ALA A 60 -1.90 29.45 -2.20
N SER A 61 -2.19 28.20 -1.81
CA SER A 61 -2.23 27.85 -0.40
C SER A 61 -2.06 26.33 -0.24
N ARG A 62 -0.81 25.86 -0.15
CA ARG A 62 -0.53 24.63 0.61
C ARG A 62 -0.96 24.92 2.04
N LYS A 63 -2.13 24.44 2.45
CA LYS A 63 -2.58 24.59 3.83
C LYS A 63 -1.86 23.53 4.67
N GLY A 64 -0.68 23.88 5.18
CA GLY A 64 -0.06 23.10 6.25
C GLY A 64 -1.04 22.96 7.42
N PHE A 65 -0.97 21.88 8.17
CA PHE A 65 -1.82 21.67 9.33
C PHE A 65 -1.23 22.41 10.55
N GLY A 66 -2.02 23.25 11.22
CA GLY A 66 -1.64 23.94 12.45
C GLY A 66 -0.26 24.61 12.43
N VAL A 67 0.66 24.22 13.32
CA VAL A 67 2.02 24.77 13.44
C VAL A 67 2.85 24.57 12.16
N PHE A 68 2.54 23.54 11.36
CA PHE A 68 3.21 23.29 10.08
C PHE A 68 2.79 24.27 8.98
N SER A 69 1.80 25.14 9.22
CA SER A 69 1.48 26.30 8.35
C SER A 69 2.33 27.54 8.64
N THR A 70 3.14 27.53 9.70
CA THR A 70 3.96 28.70 10.05
C THR A 70 5.11 28.88 9.06
N ILE A 71 5.44 30.14 8.78
CA ILE A 71 6.52 30.48 7.86
C ILE A 71 7.85 30.18 8.54
N TYR A 72 8.60 29.24 8.00
CA TYR A 72 10.02 29.08 8.26
C TYR A 72 10.75 28.94 6.92
N ASP A 73 11.93 29.55 6.80
CA ASP A 73 12.75 29.41 5.61
C ASP A 73 13.74 28.27 5.84
N LEU A 74 13.58 27.15 5.13
CA LEU A 74 14.48 25.99 5.21
C LEU A 74 15.95 26.36 4.96
N LYS A 75 16.21 27.32 4.06
CA LYS A 75 17.56 27.77 3.75
C LYS A 75 18.11 28.61 4.90
N ALA A 76 17.34 29.59 5.38
CA ALA A 76 17.75 30.40 6.52
C ALA A 76 17.90 29.58 7.81
N ASP A 77 17.03 28.60 8.07
CA ASP A 77 17.11 27.69 9.23
C ASP A 77 18.34 26.77 9.14
N SER A 78 18.68 26.29 7.93
CA SER A 78 19.92 25.51 7.73
C SER A 78 21.18 26.33 7.98
N GLU A 79 21.14 27.65 7.73
CA GLU A 79 22.23 28.58 8.01
C GLU A 79 22.27 29.05 9.48
N HIS A 80 21.11 29.17 10.14
CA HIS A 80 20.99 29.59 11.54
C HIS A 80 21.30 28.45 12.52
N CYS A 81 20.90 27.21 12.18
CA CYS A 81 21.40 25.99 12.83
C CYS A 81 22.78 25.64 12.27
N LYS A 82 23.81 26.39 12.67
CA LYS A 82 25.24 26.23 12.32
C LYS A 82 25.84 24.82 12.56
N SER A 83 25.06 23.81 12.92
CA SER A 83 25.47 22.43 13.21
C SER A 83 24.77 21.33 12.38
N LYS A 84 23.81 21.64 11.48
CA LYS A 84 23.06 20.60 10.73
C LYS A 84 23.06 20.83 9.22
N SER A 85 23.83 20.03 8.47
CA SER A 85 23.76 19.98 7.01
C SER A 85 22.59 19.12 6.56
N TRP A 86 21.40 19.71 6.42
CA TRP A 86 20.23 19.00 5.93
C TRP A 86 20.27 18.77 4.41
N LYS A 87 19.80 17.58 3.99
CA LYS A 87 19.55 17.24 2.58
C LYS A 87 18.30 17.97 2.07
N LYS A 88 18.05 17.87 0.75
CA LYS A 88 16.83 18.39 0.12
C LYS A 88 15.60 17.71 0.74
N LEU A 89 14.58 18.48 1.10
CA LEU A 89 13.29 17.99 1.61
C LEU A 89 12.71 16.87 0.74
N VAL A 90 12.24 15.79 1.37
CA VAL A 90 11.56 14.66 0.73
C VAL A 90 10.08 14.68 1.09
N SER A 91 9.22 14.65 0.08
CA SER A 91 7.76 14.66 0.23
C SER A 91 7.19 13.23 0.23
N ILE A 92 6.43 12.87 1.25
CA ILE A 92 5.97 11.50 1.50
C ILE A 92 4.45 11.50 1.66
N ALA A 93 3.75 10.86 0.72
CA ALA A 93 2.34 10.55 0.86
C ALA A 93 2.12 9.27 1.66
N VAL A 94 1.10 9.28 2.53
CA VAL A 94 0.65 8.08 3.25
C VAL A 94 -0.87 7.95 3.11
N SER A 95 -1.34 6.89 2.44
CA SER A 95 -2.78 6.56 2.38
C SER A 95 -3.20 5.70 3.56
N GLY A 96 -4.46 5.81 3.99
CA GLY A 96 -4.90 5.17 5.23
C GLY A 96 -4.19 5.75 6.44
N ALA A 97 -3.86 7.05 6.40
CA ALA A 97 -3.03 7.71 7.41
C ALA A 97 -3.64 7.76 8.82
N ALA A 98 -4.97 7.63 8.94
CA ALA A 98 -5.66 7.49 10.22
C ALA A 98 -5.70 6.04 10.78
N GLY A 99 -5.06 5.09 10.09
CA GLY A 99 -5.05 3.68 10.48
C GLY A 99 -3.98 3.33 11.53
N MET A 100 -4.13 2.17 12.16
CA MET A 100 -3.24 1.71 13.23
C MET A 100 -1.77 1.54 12.80
N ILE A 101 -1.52 1.09 11.56
CA ILE A 101 -0.15 0.97 11.03
C ILE A 101 0.47 2.36 10.89
N SER A 102 -0.27 3.30 10.28
CA SER A 102 0.13 4.68 10.10
C SER A 102 0.43 5.37 11.43
N ASN A 103 -0.37 5.11 12.47
CA ASN A 103 -0.15 5.67 13.80
C ASN A 103 1.19 5.26 14.44
N HIS A 104 1.83 4.19 13.97
CA HIS A 104 3.20 3.87 14.35
C HIS A 104 4.23 4.39 13.34
N LEU A 105 3.92 4.25 12.05
CA LEU A 105 4.85 4.59 10.97
C LEU A 105 5.15 6.09 10.89
N LEU A 106 4.16 6.95 11.06
CA LEU A 106 4.31 8.40 10.87
C LEU A 106 5.33 9.00 11.85
N PHE A 107 5.32 8.57 13.10
CA PHE A 107 6.27 9.04 14.12
C PHE A 107 7.69 8.50 13.87
N LYS A 108 7.82 7.31 13.28
CA LYS A 108 9.12 6.76 12.85
C LYS A 108 9.70 7.52 11.65
N LEU A 109 8.84 7.94 10.73
CA LEU A 109 9.24 8.83 9.63
C LEU A 109 9.70 10.19 10.17
N ALA A 110 8.87 10.81 11.01
CA ALA A 110 9.12 12.13 11.60
C ALA A 110 10.39 12.19 12.46
N SER A 111 10.72 11.11 13.17
CA SER A 111 11.93 11.03 14.01
C SER A 111 13.25 10.94 13.22
N GLY A 112 13.19 10.70 11.91
CA GLY A 112 14.38 10.45 11.08
C GLY A 112 14.93 9.03 11.19
N GLU A 113 14.21 8.09 11.80
CA GLU A 113 14.59 6.66 11.87
C GLU A 113 14.70 6.03 10.46
N VAL A 114 13.89 6.51 9.52
CA VAL A 114 13.77 5.94 8.17
C VAL A 114 14.84 6.47 7.22
N PHE A 115 14.87 7.79 7.01
CA PHE A 115 15.74 8.42 6.00
C PHE A 115 17.03 9.01 6.57
N GLY A 116 17.22 8.98 7.89
CA GLY A 116 18.39 9.52 8.57
C GLY A 116 18.16 10.87 9.26
N GLN A 117 19.08 11.22 10.16
CA GLN A 117 18.99 12.42 11.01
C GLN A 117 19.33 13.74 10.30
N ASP A 118 19.65 13.66 9.01
CA ASP A 118 19.98 14.77 8.12
C ASP A 118 18.95 14.96 7.00
N GLN A 119 17.85 14.19 7.00
CA GLN A 119 16.83 14.23 5.96
C GLN A 119 15.54 14.88 6.47
N PRO A 120 15.27 16.17 6.18
CA PRO A 120 13.97 16.76 6.46
C PRO A 120 12.90 16.12 5.56
N ILE A 121 11.69 16.00 6.09
CA ILE A 121 10.55 15.39 5.39
C ILE A 121 9.28 16.25 5.46
N ALA A 122 8.40 16.05 4.48
CA ALA A 122 7.02 16.54 4.46
C ALA A 122 6.07 15.35 4.42
N LEU A 123 5.06 15.33 5.29
CA LEU A 123 4.05 14.27 5.34
C LEU A 123 2.74 14.75 4.72
N LYS A 124 2.29 14.06 3.67
CA LYS A 124 1.02 14.29 3.00
C LYS A 124 0.06 13.14 3.30
N LEU A 125 -0.90 13.38 4.18
CA LEU A 125 -1.72 12.33 4.78
C LEU A 125 -3.07 12.22 4.06
N LEU A 126 -3.29 11.10 3.39
CA LEU A 126 -4.53 10.78 2.68
C LEU A 126 -5.43 9.90 3.56
N GLY A 127 -6.60 10.43 3.90
CA GLY A 127 -7.66 9.71 4.60
C GLY A 127 -8.91 9.48 3.75
N SER A 128 -9.98 9.08 4.43
CA SER A 128 -11.33 8.98 3.85
C SER A 128 -12.26 9.93 4.59
N GLU A 129 -13.40 10.25 3.99
CA GLU A 129 -14.46 11.05 4.63
C GLU A 129 -14.84 10.51 6.01
N ARG A 130 -14.98 9.18 6.13
CA ARG A 130 -15.33 8.52 7.39
C ARG A 130 -14.26 8.68 8.48
N SER A 131 -13.00 8.86 8.10
CA SER A 131 -11.86 8.87 9.03
C SER A 131 -11.20 10.24 9.16
N PHE A 132 -11.82 11.31 8.63
CA PHE A 132 -11.19 12.63 8.59
C PHE A 132 -10.91 13.19 9.99
N GLN A 133 -11.86 13.04 10.93
CA GLN A 133 -11.65 13.47 12.32
C GLN A 133 -10.48 12.71 13.00
N ALA A 134 -10.34 11.41 12.71
CA ALA A 134 -9.20 10.64 13.22
C ALA A 134 -7.88 11.09 12.57
N LEU A 135 -7.92 11.53 11.31
CA LEU A 135 -6.78 12.09 10.59
C LEU A 135 -6.32 13.44 11.19
N GLU A 136 -7.27 14.30 11.57
CA GLU A 136 -6.99 15.53 12.33
C GLU A 136 -6.31 15.21 13.67
N GLY A 137 -6.82 14.21 14.41
CA GLY A 137 -6.21 13.77 15.66
C GLY A 137 -4.76 13.30 15.49
N VAL A 138 -4.47 12.52 14.46
CA VAL A 138 -3.09 12.09 14.14
C VAL A 138 -2.20 13.29 13.81
N ALA A 139 -2.70 14.27 13.06
CA ALA A 139 -1.96 15.47 12.74
C ALA A 139 -1.64 16.31 13.99
N MET A 140 -2.60 16.44 14.92
CA MET A 140 -2.37 17.10 16.21
C MET A 140 -1.29 16.39 17.04
N GLU A 141 -1.28 15.05 17.10
CA GLU A 141 -0.21 14.32 17.79
C GLU A 141 1.17 14.53 17.14
N LEU A 142 1.24 14.71 15.82
CA LEU A 142 2.48 15.04 15.11
C LEU A 142 2.97 16.46 15.47
N GLU A 143 2.08 17.43 15.65
CA GLU A 143 2.42 18.77 16.12
C GLU A 143 3.03 18.74 17.53
N ASP A 144 2.36 18.04 18.45
CA ASP A 144 2.77 17.91 19.85
C ASP A 144 4.09 17.14 20.02
N SER A 145 4.52 16.41 18.99
CA SER A 145 5.75 15.62 19.02
C SER A 145 7.03 16.42 18.75
N LEU A 146 6.91 17.66 18.24
CA LEU A 146 8.04 18.59 18.05
C LEU A 146 9.23 18.01 17.27
N TYR A 147 8.98 17.14 16.28
CA TYR A 147 10.04 16.54 15.49
C TYR A 147 10.70 17.57 14.56
N PRO A 148 12.00 17.86 14.70
CA PRO A 148 12.65 18.92 13.95
C PRO A 148 12.77 18.63 12.44
N LEU A 149 12.80 17.34 12.07
CA LEU A 149 12.86 16.88 10.68
C LEU A 149 11.50 16.85 10.01
N LEU A 150 10.40 16.89 10.77
CA LEU A 150 9.05 17.00 10.21
C LEU A 150 8.76 18.46 9.94
N ARG A 151 8.85 18.83 8.67
CA ARG A 151 8.81 20.24 8.24
C ARG A 151 7.41 20.64 7.80
N GLU A 152 6.73 19.78 7.06
CA GLU A 152 5.37 20.04 6.60
C GLU A 152 4.48 18.85 6.93
N VAL A 153 3.24 19.13 7.35
CA VAL A 153 2.16 18.15 7.41
C VAL A 153 0.96 18.75 6.71
N SER A 154 0.34 18.00 5.80
CA SER A 154 -0.94 18.36 5.19
C SER A 154 -1.86 17.15 5.19
N ILE A 155 -3.13 17.35 5.48
CA ILE A 155 -4.15 16.28 5.50
C ILE A 155 -5.19 16.51 4.41
N GLY A 156 -5.71 15.44 3.83
CA GLY A 156 -6.72 15.54 2.78
C GLY A 156 -7.41 14.22 2.47
N MET A 157 -8.39 14.27 1.57
CA MET A 157 -9.16 13.11 1.12
C MET A 157 -9.10 12.92 -0.40
N ASP A 158 -8.64 13.93 -1.14
CA ASP A 158 -8.45 13.86 -2.58
C ASP A 158 -7.02 13.39 -2.90
N PRO A 159 -6.82 12.22 -3.53
CA PRO A 159 -5.50 11.77 -3.91
C PRO A 159 -4.80 12.72 -4.90
N TYR A 160 -5.52 13.46 -5.76
CA TYR A 160 -4.92 14.40 -6.71
C TYR A 160 -4.34 15.64 -6.02
N GLU A 161 -4.84 16.01 -4.84
CA GLU A 161 -4.25 17.08 -4.03
C GLU A 161 -3.14 16.53 -3.13
N VAL A 162 -3.39 15.41 -2.45
CA VAL A 162 -2.46 14.86 -1.46
C VAL A 162 -1.19 14.29 -2.12
N PHE A 163 -1.27 13.76 -3.34
CA PHE A 163 -0.11 13.19 -4.03
C PHE A 163 0.69 14.19 -4.85
N GLU A 164 0.35 15.48 -4.82
CA GLU A 164 1.11 16.51 -5.55
C GLU A 164 2.59 16.50 -5.14
N ASP A 165 3.51 16.46 -6.11
CA ASP A 165 4.97 16.52 -5.91
C ASP A 165 5.55 15.50 -4.91
N VAL A 166 4.88 14.37 -4.64
CA VAL A 166 5.42 13.38 -3.68
C VAL A 166 6.57 12.58 -4.29
N ASP A 167 7.62 12.36 -3.49
CA ASP A 167 8.78 11.52 -3.82
C ASP A 167 8.58 10.07 -3.39
N TRP A 168 7.78 9.86 -2.33
CA TRP A 168 7.38 8.55 -1.83
C TRP A 168 5.87 8.48 -1.63
N ALA A 169 5.26 7.35 -1.99
CA ALA A 169 3.85 7.06 -1.73
C ALA A 169 3.72 5.72 -0.98
N LEU A 170 3.33 5.79 0.28
CA LEU A 170 3.13 4.64 1.16
C LEU A 170 1.63 4.33 1.21
N LEU A 171 1.20 3.40 0.36
CA LEU A 171 -0.21 3.10 0.13
C LEU A 171 -0.67 1.97 1.08
N ILE A 172 -1.13 2.36 2.27
CA ILE A 172 -1.56 1.43 3.33
C ILE A 172 -3.08 1.24 3.30
N GLY A 173 -3.82 2.28 2.90
CA GLY A 173 -5.27 2.25 2.88
C GLY A 173 -5.83 1.22 1.89
N ALA A 174 -6.66 0.32 2.40
CA ALA A 174 -7.50 -0.59 1.62
C ALA A 174 -8.76 -0.90 2.45
N LYS A 175 -9.85 -1.33 1.79
CA LYS A 175 -11.01 -1.85 2.52
C LYS A 175 -10.67 -3.23 3.08
N PRO A 176 -10.96 -3.46 4.38
CA PRO A 176 -10.75 -4.77 4.99
C PRO A 176 -11.73 -5.79 4.43
N ARG A 177 -11.39 -7.07 4.52
CA ARG A 177 -12.28 -8.16 4.07
C ARG A 177 -13.48 -8.27 5.03
N GLY A 178 -14.67 -8.06 4.50
CA GLY A 178 -15.92 -8.19 5.28
C GLY A 178 -16.33 -9.65 5.53
N PRO A 179 -17.20 -9.92 6.51
CA PRO A 179 -17.77 -11.25 6.72
C PRO A 179 -18.48 -11.77 5.47
N GLY A 180 -18.13 -12.97 5.02
CA GLY A 180 -18.72 -13.59 3.81
C GLY A 180 -18.31 -12.91 2.49
N MET A 181 -17.31 -12.04 2.50
CA MET A 181 -16.81 -11.40 1.27
C MET A 181 -15.96 -12.37 0.46
N GLU A 182 -16.36 -12.58 -0.79
CA GLU A 182 -15.61 -13.33 -1.78
C GLU A 182 -14.28 -12.64 -2.12
N ARG A 183 -13.26 -13.44 -2.45
CA ARG A 183 -11.93 -12.91 -2.82
C ARG A 183 -12.02 -11.96 -4.03
N ALA A 184 -12.81 -12.32 -5.04
CA ALA A 184 -13.01 -11.50 -6.24
C ALA A 184 -13.59 -10.12 -5.91
N ALA A 185 -14.53 -10.05 -4.95
CA ALA A 185 -15.12 -8.78 -4.52
C ALA A 185 -14.09 -7.90 -3.79
N LEU A 186 -13.22 -8.49 -2.96
CA LEU A 186 -12.13 -7.77 -2.31
C LEU A 186 -11.14 -7.18 -3.34
N LEU A 187 -10.76 -7.99 -4.33
CA LEU A 187 -9.88 -7.59 -5.43
C LEU A 187 -10.46 -6.43 -6.24
N ASP A 188 -11.75 -6.49 -6.59
CA ASP A 188 -12.40 -5.44 -7.36
C ASP A 188 -12.50 -4.12 -6.58
N ILE A 189 -12.99 -4.18 -5.35
CA ILE A 189 -13.18 -3.01 -4.50
C ILE A 189 -11.85 -2.30 -4.22
N ASN A 190 -10.83 -3.04 -3.81
CA ASN A 190 -9.51 -2.45 -3.53
C ASN A 190 -8.80 -2.08 -4.84
N GLY A 191 -8.91 -2.89 -5.87
CA GLY A 191 -8.38 -2.58 -7.19
C GLY A 191 -8.87 -1.24 -7.72
N GLN A 192 -10.15 -0.89 -7.54
CA GLN A 192 -10.70 0.40 -7.98
C GLN A 192 -10.07 1.59 -7.21
N ILE A 193 -9.77 1.42 -5.92
CA ILE A 193 -9.07 2.42 -5.10
C ILE A 193 -7.65 2.63 -5.65
N TYR A 194 -6.93 1.54 -5.91
CA TYR A 194 -5.55 1.60 -6.40
C TYR A 194 -5.44 2.05 -7.85
N ALA A 195 -6.47 1.81 -8.67
CA ALA A 195 -6.56 2.36 -10.03
C ALA A 195 -6.68 3.89 -9.99
N ASP A 196 -7.52 4.44 -9.12
CA ASP A 196 -7.67 5.89 -8.97
C ASP A 196 -6.42 6.54 -8.34
N GLN A 197 -5.86 5.93 -7.30
CA GLN A 197 -4.59 6.39 -6.72
C GLN A 197 -3.44 6.34 -7.74
N GLY A 198 -3.40 5.33 -8.62
CA GLY A 198 -2.44 5.26 -9.73
C GLY A 198 -2.59 6.43 -10.70
N LYS A 199 -3.82 6.76 -11.09
CA LYS A 199 -4.10 7.93 -11.96
C LYS A 199 -3.67 9.24 -11.30
N ALA A 200 -3.96 9.40 -10.01
CA ALA A 200 -3.55 10.58 -9.26
C ALA A 200 -2.03 10.70 -9.18
N LEU A 201 -1.32 9.64 -8.78
CA LEU A 201 0.15 9.62 -8.76
C LEU A 201 0.72 9.99 -10.14
N ASN A 202 0.20 9.39 -11.20
CA ASN A 202 0.63 9.66 -12.57
C ASN A 202 0.44 11.11 -13.01
N ALA A 203 -0.60 11.78 -12.50
CA ALA A 203 -0.97 13.13 -12.89
C ALA A 203 -0.18 14.19 -12.11
N VAL A 204 0.08 13.96 -10.82
CA VAL A 204 0.54 15.03 -9.91
C VAL A 204 1.80 14.71 -9.11
N ALA A 205 2.22 13.45 -8.99
CA ALA A 205 3.40 13.09 -8.21
C ALA A 205 4.71 13.38 -8.96
N SER A 206 5.84 13.25 -8.24
CA SER A 206 7.15 13.23 -8.88
C SER A 206 7.21 12.13 -9.96
N PRO A 207 7.74 12.38 -11.16
CA PRO A 207 7.88 11.36 -12.21
C PRO A 207 8.71 10.14 -11.78
N ASN A 208 9.54 10.28 -10.74
CA ASN A 208 10.33 9.20 -10.15
C ASN A 208 9.86 8.82 -8.73
N VAL A 209 8.59 9.07 -8.39
CA VAL A 209 8.01 8.65 -7.10
C VAL A 209 8.24 7.16 -6.86
N LYS A 210 8.61 6.80 -5.63
CA LYS A 210 8.70 5.40 -5.18
C LYS A 210 7.41 5.02 -4.45
N VAL A 211 6.77 3.93 -4.88
CA VAL A 211 5.44 3.54 -4.41
C VAL A 211 5.55 2.21 -3.66
N ILE A 212 5.19 2.20 -2.38
CA ILE A 212 5.12 0.97 -1.57
C ILE A 212 3.66 0.69 -1.22
N VAL A 213 3.14 -0.41 -1.73
CA VAL A 213 1.78 -0.90 -1.51
C VAL A 213 1.77 -1.91 -0.38
N VAL A 214 0.93 -1.63 0.62
CA VAL A 214 0.70 -2.47 1.80
C VAL A 214 -0.75 -2.93 1.85
N GLY A 215 -1.68 -2.12 1.34
CA GLY A 215 -3.10 -2.48 1.34
C GLY A 215 -3.38 -3.71 0.47
N ASN A 216 -4.10 -4.68 1.03
CA ASN A 216 -4.31 -5.98 0.41
C ASN A 216 -5.39 -6.00 -0.68
N PRO A 217 -5.29 -6.89 -1.68
CA PRO A 217 -4.15 -7.77 -1.99
C PRO A 217 -2.97 -7.01 -2.61
N CYS A 218 -1.83 -6.91 -1.91
CA CYS A 218 -0.84 -5.85 -2.20
C CYS A 218 -0.12 -6.03 -3.55
N ASN A 219 0.19 -7.26 -3.98
CA ASN A 219 0.77 -7.52 -5.30
C ASN A 219 -0.15 -7.05 -6.43
N THR A 220 -1.42 -7.48 -6.41
CA THR A 220 -2.39 -7.14 -7.45
C THR A 220 -2.79 -5.67 -7.41
N ASN A 221 -2.91 -5.08 -6.22
CA ASN A 221 -3.10 -3.64 -6.07
C ASN A 221 -1.92 -2.83 -6.63
N ALA A 222 -0.68 -3.26 -6.41
CA ALA A 222 0.50 -2.63 -7.00
C ALA A 222 0.50 -2.74 -8.54
N LEU A 223 0.13 -3.91 -9.08
CA LEU A 223 -0.03 -4.09 -10.53
C LEU A 223 -1.07 -3.11 -11.09
N ILE A 224 -2.25 -3.01 -10.48
CA ILE A 224 -3.31 -2.10 -10.93
C ILE A 224 -2.85 -0.65 -10.84
N CYS A 225 -2.24 -0.25 -9.72
CA CYS A 225 -1.75 1.11 -9.51
C CYS A 225 -0.75 1.50 -10.61
N MET A 226 0.23 0.63 -10.86
CA MET A 226 1.23 0.80 -11.90
C MET A 226 0.62 0.85 -13.31
N LYS A 227 -0.36 -0.01 -13.63
CA LYS A 227 -1.03 -0.02 -14.94
C LYS A 227 -1.85 1.24 -15.20
N ASN A 228 -2.28 1.92 -14.15
CA ASN A 228 -2.96 3.21 -14.24
C ASN A 228 -2.00 4.40 -14.14
N ALA A 229 -0.68 4.14 -14.06
CA ALA A 229 0.36 5.15 -13.94
C ALA A 229 1.49 5.02 -14.98
N PRO A 230 1.18 5.11 -16.29
CA PRO A 230 2.13 4.83 -17.36
C PRO A 230 3.34 5.79 -17.44
N ASN A 231 3.26 6.98 -16.83
CA ASN A 231 4.36 7.95 -16.81
C ASN A 231 5.36 7.69 -15.67
N ILE A 232 5.01 6.84 -14.70
CA ILE A 232 5.87 6.45 -13.59
C ILE A 232 6.55 5.13 -13.96
N PRO A 233 7.88 5.00 -13.80
CA PRO A 233 8.57 3.75 -14.10
C PRO A 233 7.97 2.56 -13.35
N ALA A 234 7.62 1.49 -14.07
CA ALA A 234 7.05 0.27 -13.50
C ALA A 234 7.90 -0.32 -12.35
N LYS A 235 9.23 -0.18 -12.43
CA LYS A 235 10.16 -0.63 -11.40
C LYS A 235 9.94 0.04 -10.04
N ASN A 236 9.33 1.23 -9.99
CA ASN A 236 9.15 2.00 -8.76
C ASN A 236 7.99 1.51 -7.88
N PHE A 237 7.21 0.53 -8.35
CA PHE A 237 6.07 -0.01 -7.62
C PHE A 237 6.48 -1.29 -6.88
N HIS A 238 6.30 -1.25 -5.56
CA HIS A 238 6.65 -2.33 -4.65
C HIS A 238 5.39 -2.81 -3.91
N ALA A 239 5.20 -4.11 -3.80
CA ALA A 239 4.29 -4.74 -2.85
C ALA A 239 5.09 -5.25 -1.65
N LEU A 240 4.59 -4.96 -0.45
CA LEU A 240 5.31 -5.23 0.79
C LEU A 240 5.22 -6.70 1.21
N THR A 241 6.33 -7.42 1.11
CA THR A 241 6.54 -8.78 1.68
C THR A 241 7.60 -8.81 2.80
N ARG A 242 8.09 -7.63 3.21
CA ARG A 242 9.16 -7.50 4.21
C ARG A 242 8.75 -7.99 5.61
N LEU A 243 7.47 -7.89 5.96
CA LEU A 243 6.98 -8.41 7.23
C LEU A 243 7.14 -9.93 7.30
N ASP A 244 6.86 -10.61 6.19
CA ASP A 244 6.98 -12.05 6.06
C ASP A 244 8.46 -12.47 6.13
N GLU A 245 9.35 -11.73 5.46
CA GLU A 245 10.80 -11.94 5.57
C GLU A 245 11.27 -11.81 7.02
N ASN A 246 10.89 -10.73 7.72
CA ASN A 246 11.26 -10.50 9.11
C ASN A 246 10.77 -11.65 10.02
N ARG A 247 9.55 -12.16 9.78
CA ARG A 247 9.00 -13.32 10.48
C ARG A 247 9.75 -14.61 10.16
N ALA A 248 10.10 -14.83 8.90
CA ALA A 248 10.87 -15.98 8.45
C ALA A 248 12.27 -16.01 9.10
N LYS A 249 12.97 -14.86 9.14
CA LYS A 249 14.25 -14.71 9.84
C LYS A 249 14.13 -15.07 11.32
N CYS A 250 13.06 -14.61 11.99
CA CYS A 250 12.79 -14.96 13.39
C CYS A 250 12.59 -16.48 13.57
N GLN A 251 11.80 -17.13 12.72
CA GLN A 251 11.56 -18.58 12.82
C GLN A 251 12.83 -19.42 12.55
N LEU A 252 13.64 -19.05 11.56
CA LEU A 252 14.94 -19.70 11.33
C LEU A 252 15.88 -19.53 12.52
N ALA A 253 15.95 -18.32 13.08
CA ALA A 253 16.78 -18.03 14.25
C ALA A 253 16.37 -18.87 15.46
N LEU A 254 15.06 -18.93 15.74
CA LEU A 254 14.49 -19.76 16.81
C LEU A 254 14.82 -21.25 16.62
N LYS A 255 14.63 -21.79 15.41
CA LYS A 255 14.92 -23.20 15.12
C LYS A 255 16.42 -23.52 15.23
N ALA A 256 17.28 -22.59 14.81
CA ALA A 256 18.73 -22.77 14.87
C ALA A 256 19.35 -22.44 16.24
N GLY A 257 18.57 -21.89 17.19
CA GLY A 257 19.08 -21.50 18.52
C GLY A 257 20.05 -20.31 18.48
N VAL A 258 19.88 -19.40 17.51
CA VAL A 258 20.69 -18.18 17.35
C VAL A 258 19.81 -16.94 17.44
N PHE A 259 20.42 -15.76 17.53
CA PHE A 259 19.69 -14.50 17.43
C PHE A 259 19.42 -14.13 15.96
N TYR A 260 18.37 -13.36 15.68
CA TYR A 260 17.88 -13.11 14.32
C TYR A 260 18.83 -12.26 13.46
N ASP A 261 19.76 -11.54 14.07
CA ASP A 261 20.83 -10.80 13.40
C ASP A 261 21.88 -11.73 12.75
N LYS A 262 21.85 -13.02 13.10
CA LYS A 262 22.66 -14.07 12.46
C LYS A 262 22.02 -14.66 11.21
N VAL A 263 20.78 -14.30 10.87
CA VAL A 263 20.10 -14.80 9.68
C VAL A 263 20.19 -13.77 8.56
N SER A 264 20.61 -14.19 7.36
CA SER A 264 20.71 -13.36 6.15
C SER A 264 20.21 -14.13 4.93
N ASN A 265 20.17 -13.46 3.76
CA ASN A 265 19.76 -14.05 2.48
C ASN A 265 18.36 -14.68 2.52
N MET A 266 17.48 -14.16 3.37
CA MET A 266 16.11 -14.65 3.48
C MET A 266 15.28 -14.03 2.36
N THR A 267 14.64 -14.86 1.54
CA THR A 267 13.74 -14.42 0.47
C THR A 267 12.32 -14.92 0.70
N ILE A 268 11.36 -14.04 0.47
CA ILE A 268 9.96 -14.41 0.25
C ILE A 268 9.67 -14.32 -1.25
N TRP A 269 9.24 -15.42 -1.86
CA TRP A 269 8.82 -15.44 -3.25
C TRP A 269 7.30 -15.35 -3.39
N GLY A 270 6.85 -14.67 -4.46
CA GLY A 270 5.47 -14.74 -4.92
C GLY A 270 4.52 -13.69 -4.39
N ASN A 271 3.28 -14.12 -4.17
CA ASN A 271 2.19 -13.30 -3.67
C ASN A 271 2.31 -13.10 -2.15
N HIS A 272 1.82 -11.98 -1.64
CA HIS A 272 1.57 -11.81 -0.20
C HIS A 272 0.27 -12.53 0.19
N SER A 273 0.35 -13.86 0.26
CA SER A 273 -0.78 -14.75 0.54
C SER A 273 -0.28 -16.05 1.18
N THR A 274 -1.16 -17.02 1.42
CA THR A 274 -0.78 -18.38 1.86
C THR A 274 -0.05 -19.19 0.77
N THR A 275 0.13 -18.64 -0.43
CA THR A 275 0.97 -19.27 -1.47
C THR A 275 2.42 -18.78 -1.44
N GLN A 276 2.74 -17.75 -0.64
CA GLN A 276 4.10 -17.23 -0.51
C GLN A 276 5.12 -18.34 -0.18
N VAL A 277 6.36 -18.16 -0.63
CA VAL A 277 7.42 -19.17 -0.43
C VAL A 277 8.58 -18.57 0.37
N PRO A 278 8.65 -18.85 1.69
CA PRO A 278 9.83 -18.58 2.49
C PRO A 278 10.98 -19.51 2.08
N ASP A 279 11.96 -18.96 1.38
CA ASP A 279 13.08 -19.68 0.79
C ASP A 279 14.20 -19.97 1.80
N PHE A 280 14.19 -21.18 2.35
CA PHE A 280 15.27 -21.66 3.21
C PHE A 280 16.49 -22.20 2.44
N LEU A 281 16.37 -22.44 1.12
CA LEU A 281 17.45 -23.02 0.32
C LEU A 281 18.60 -22.01 0.20
N ASN A 282 18.26 -20.74 -0.04
CA ASN A 282 19.22 -19.65 -0.20
C ASN A 282 19.51 -18.90 1.11
N ALA A 283 18.69 -19.07 2.13
CA ALA A 283 18.90 -18.46 3.45
C ALA A 283 20.23 -18.92 4.07
N LYS A 284 20.87 -18.01 4.81
CA LYS A 284 22.10 -18.28 5.56
C LYS A 284 21.92 -17.99 7.04
N ILE A 285 22.64 -18.74 7.86
CA ILE A 285 22.71 -18.60 9.32
C ILE A 285 24.20 -18.55 9.70
N ASP A 286 24.63 -17.39 10.20
CA ASP A 286 26.02 -17.07 10.54
C ASP A 286 26.97 -17.37 9.38
N GLY A 287 26.58 -16.92 8.17
CA GLY A 287 27.33 -17.07 6.92
C GLY A 287 27.26 -18.44 6.24
N ARG A 288 26.63 -19.46 6.87
CA ARG A 288 26.50 -20.81 6.30
C ARG A 288 25.08 -21.07 5.78
N PRO A 289 24.87 -21.88 4.73
CA PRO A 289 23.53 -22.24 4.26
C PRO A 289 22.64 -22.78 5.39
N ALA A 290 21.37 -22.40 5.41
CA ALA A 290 20.45 -22.80 6.49
C ALA A 290 20.31 -24.33 6.60
N LYS A 291 20.34 -25.06 5.48
CA LYS A 291 20.33 -26.54 5.43
C LYS A 291 21.58 -27.17 6.07
N GLU A 292 22.68 -26.44 6.18
CA GLU A 292 23.88 -26.90 6.89
C GLU A 292 23.78 -26.73 8.41
N VAL A 293 22.94 -25.80 8.88
CA VAL A 293 22.76 -25.51 10.31
C VAL A 293 21.54 -26.25 10.87
N ILE A 294 20.41 -26.16 10.19
CA ILE A 294 19.16 -26.85 10.55
C ILE A 294 19.10 -28.17 9.76
N LYS A 295 19.45 -29.28 10.43
CA LYS A 295 19.46 -30.63 9.81
C LYS A 295 18.06 -31.23 9.62
N ASP A 296 17.07 -30.66 10.28
CA ASP A 296 15.68 -31.08 10.20
C ASP A 296 15.03 -30.60 8.90
N THR A 297 15.25 -31.35 7.82
CA THR A 297 14.74 -31.03 6.48
C THR A 297 13.21 -31.08 6.44
N LYS A 298 12.59 -31.99 7.20
CA LYS A 298 11.13 -32.08 7.28
C LYS A 298 10.52 -30.79 7.84
N TRP A 299 11.13 -30.24 8.91
CA TRP A 299 10.69 -28.96 9.44
C TRP A 299 10.82 -27.82 8.42
N LEU A 300 11.94 -27.75 7.68
CA LEU A 300 12.14 -26.74 6.63
C LEU A 300 11.08 -26.83 5.53
N GLU A 301 10.72 -28.05 5.12
CA GLU A 301 9.84 -28.29 3.98
C GLU A 301 8.34 -28.20 4.30
N GLU A 302 7.94 -28.64 5.50
CA GLU A 302 6.54 -28.82 5.88
C GLU A 302 6.08 -27.81 6.95
N GLU A 303 6.91 -27.48 7.93
CA GLU A 303 6.49 -26.70 9.10
C GLU A 303 6.87 -25.22 8.98
N PHE A 304 8.07 -24.92 8.48
CA PHE A 304 8.62 -23.56 8.43
C PHE A 304 7.69 -22.60 7.68
N THR A 305 7.26 -22.96 6.47
CA THR A 305 6.33 -22.14 5.68
C THR A 305 5.02 -21.90 6.44
N LEU A 306 4.46 -22.94 7.06
CA LEU A 306 3.23 -22.81 7.84
C LEU A 306 3.39 -21.90 9.06
N THR A 307 4.54 -21.95 9.74
CA THR A 307 4.81 -21.07 10.90
C THR A 307 4.92 -19.60 10.50
N VAL A 308 5.49 -19.30 9.34
CA VAL A 308 5.57 -17.93 8.80
C VAL A 308 4.19 -17.42 8.39
N GLN A 309 3.39 -18.27 7.73
CA GLN A 309 2.04 -17.94 7.27
C GLN A 309 1.03 -17.82 8.43
N ASN A 310 1.24 -18.53 9.53
CA ASN A 310 0.29 -18.59 10.64
C ASN A 310 0.39 -17.39 11.60
N VAL A 311 -0.08 -16.23 11.14
CA VAL A 311 -0.12 -15.00 11.96
C VAL A 311 -1.26 -15.00 13.00
N ARG A 312 -2.17 -15.98 12.95
CA ARG A 312 -3.30 -16.10 13.91
C ARG A 312 -2.84 -16.22 15.34
N VAL A 313 -1.66 -16.76 15.62
CA VAL A 313 -1.12 -16.85 16.99
C VAL A 313 -0.96 -15.46 17.60
N LEU A 314 -0.57 -14.46 16.82
CA LEU A 314 -0.47 -13.08 17.31
C LEU A 314 -1.85 -12.51 17.59
N ILE A 315 -2.81 -12.64 16.66
CA ILE A 315 -4.17 -12.14 16.88
C ILE A 315 -4.83 -12.81 18.09
N GLN A 316 -4.69 -14.13 18.23
CA GLN A 316 -5.26 -14.86 19.37
C GLN A 316 -4.70 -14.36 20.70
N LYS A 317 -3.41 -13.99 20.74
CA LYS A 317 -2.77 -13.48 21.95
C LYS A 317 -3.05 -11.99 22.20
N TRP A 318 -3.13 -11.18 21.15
CA TRP A 318 -3.19 -9.70 21.23
C TRP A 318 -4.58 -9.11 21.05
N GLY A 319 -5.53 -9.85 20.47
CA GLY A 319 -6.87 -9.39 20.17
C GLY A 319 -6.97 -8.32 19.06
N ARG A 320 -5.85 -7.98 18.41
CA ARG A 320 -5.76 -6.95 17.35
C ARG A 320 -4.69 -7.27 16.31
N SER A 321 -4.71 -6.54 15.18
CA SER A 321 -3.75 -6.69 14.08
C SER A 321 -2.32 -6.36 14.48
N SER A 322 -1.34 -6.85 13.70
CA SER A 322 0.10 -6.70 13.92
C SER A 322 0.66 -5.31 13.56
N ALA A 323 -0.08 -4.24 13.86
CA ALA A 323 0.20 -2.90 13.34
C ALA A 323 1.63 -2.40 13.58
N ALA A 324 2.16 -2.59 14.79
CA ALA A 324 3.51 -2.14 15.15
C ALA A 324 4.61 -2.87 14.35
N SER A 325 4.53 -4.20 14.22
CA SER A 325 5.53 -4.96 13.46
C SER A 325 5.38 -4.73 11.95
N THR A 326 4.17 -4.52 11.45
CA THR A 326 3.96 -4.08 10.07
C THR A 326 4.60 -2.71 9.82
N ALA A 327 4.42 -1.74 10.71
CA ALA A 327 5.07 -0.42 10.59
C ALA A 327 6.60 -0.52 10.57
N VAL A 328 7.20 -1.37 11.41
CA VAL A 328 8.64 -1.67 11.36
C VAL A 328 9.05 -2.25 10.00
N SER A 329 8.29 -3.21 9.47
CA SER A 329 8.61 -3.80 8.16
C SER A 329 8.53 -2.80 7.00
N ILE A 330 7.66 -1.79 7.08
CA ILE A 330 7.59 -0.71 6.09
C ILE A 330 8.85 0.17 6.19
N VAL A 331 9.26 0.52 7.41
CA VAL A 331 10.52 1.26 7.64
C VAL A 331 11.71 0.48 7.08
N ASP A 332 11.80 -0.81 7.39
CA ASP A 332 12.85 -1.69 6.89
C ASP A 332 12.87 -1.76 5.35
N ALA A 333 11.69 -1.84 4.72
CA ALA A 333 11.55 -1.86 3.27
C ALA A 333 12.04 -0.56 2.61
N ILE A 334 11.68 0.61 3.17
CA ILE A 334 12.19 1.91 2.68
C ILE A 334 13.71 1.97 2.87
N ARG A 335 14.21 1.60 4.06
CA ARG A 335 15.64 1.60 4.38
C ARG A 335 16.45 0.74 3.43
N SER A 336 15.93 -0.40 3.02
CA SER A 336 16.57 -1.27 2.02
C SER A 336 16.72 -0.63 0.63
N LEU A 337 15.93 0.40 0.32
CA LEU A 337 16.05 1.17 -0.93
C LEU A 337 16.92 2.42 -0.77
N VAL A 338 17.00 3.01 0.43
CA VAL A 338 17.77 4.25 0.71
C VAL A 338 19.09 4.02 1.43
N THR A 339 19.45 2.77 1.70
CA THR A 339 20.72 2.34 2.28
C THR A 339 21.35 1.30 1.37
N PRO A 340 22.66 1.37 1.07
CA PRO A 340 23.35 0.31 0.35
C PRO A 340 23.11 -1.04 1.01
N THR A 341 22.68 -2.03 0.22
CA THR A 341 22.49 -3.40 0.71
C THR A 341 23.84 -3.97 1.17
N PRO A 342 23.90 -4.63 2.34
CA PRO A 342 25.13 -5.29 2.79
C PRO A 342 25.68 -6.26 1.74
N GLU A 343 27.01 -6.37 1.66
CA GLU A 343 27.67 -7.23 0.68
C GLU A 343 27.20 -8.69 0.81
N GLY A 344 26.74 -9.26 -0.30
CA GLY A 344 26.26 -10.64 -0.35
C GLY A 344 24.90 -10.90 0.29
N ASP A 345 24.18 -9.87 0.75
CA ASP A 345 22.80 -9.97 1.26
C ASP A 345 21.78 -9.34 0.28
N TRP A 346 20.49 -9.52 0.57
CA TRP A 346 19.38 -8.97 -0.20
C TRP A 346 18.14 -8.75 0.68
N PHE A 347 17.11 -8.15 0.09
CA PHE A 347 15.79 -8.00 0.69
C PHE A 347 14.69 -8.47 -0.27
N SER A 348 13.55 -8.86 0.29
CA SER A 348 12.36 -9.29 -0.44
C SER A 348 11.47 -8.09 -0.77
N SER A 349 11.04 -8.00 -2.02
CA SER A 349 10.05 -7.02 -2.45
C SER A 349 9.23 -7.55 -3.61
N GLY A 350 7.90 -7.40 -3.54
CA GLY A 350 6.99 -7.63 -4.66
C GLY A 350 7.21 -6.59 -5.74
N VAL A 351 7.80 -6.97 -6.86
CA VAL A 351 8.15 -6.01 -7.91
C VAL A 351 7.75 -6.50 -9.30
N TYR A 352 7.78 -5.59 -10.28
CA TYR A 352 7.39 -5.90 -11.64
C TYR A 352 8.33 -6.94 -12.28
N THR A 353 7.76 -7.97 -12.90
CA THR A 353 8.52 -9.14 -13.35
C THR A 353 9.10 -9.07 -14.75
N THR A 354 8.75 -8.09 -15.59
CA THR A 354 9.32 -8.03 -16.95
C THR A 354 10.84 -7.90 -16.91
N GLY A 355 11.55 -8.80 -17.60
CA GLY A 355 13.02 -8.86 -17.57
C GLY A 355 13.63 -9.59 -16.36
N ASN A 356 12.83 -10.30 -15.55
CA ASN A 356 13.38 -11.12 -14.46
C ASN A 356 14.24 -12.28 -15.01
N PRO A 357 15.38 -12.62 -14.37
CA PRO A 357 16.28 -13.67 -14.84
C PRO A 357 15.85 -15.09 -14.42
N TYR A 358 14.82 -15.23 -13.58
CA TYR A 358 14.44 -16.50 -12.95
C TYR A 358 13.47 -17.34 -13.80
N GLY A 359 12.94 -16.79 -14.90
CA GLY A 359 11.94 -17.47 -15.73
C GLY A 359 10.52 -17.43 -15.16
N ILE A 360 10.25 -16.51 -14.23
CA ILE A 360 8.89 -16.25 -13.71
C ILE A 360 8.10 -15.50 -14.79
N ALA A 361 6.79 -15.73 -14.85
CA ALA A 361 5.90 -15.06 -15.78
C ALA A 361 6.03 -13.53 -15.71
N GLU A 362 6.03 -12.90 -16.89
CA GLU A 362 6.13 -11.45 -17.00
C GLU A 362 4.79 -10.75 -16.75
N ASN A 363 4.87 -9.43 -16.60
CA ASN A 363 3.70 -8.55 -16.49
C ASN A 363 2.80 -8.86 -15.27
N ILE A 364 3.43 -9.21 -14.15
CA ILE A 364 2.82 -9.35 -12.82
C ILE A 364 3.71 -8.65 -11.78
N VAL A 365 3.23 -8.52 -10.54
CA VAL A 365 4.03 -8.12 -9.38
C VAL A 365 4.31 -9.35 -8.53
N PHE A 366 5.57 -9.72 -8.40
CA PHE A 366 6.00 -10.96 -7.75
C PHE A 366 7.14 -10.68 -6.79
N SER A 367 7.07 -11.20 -5.56
CA SER A 367 8.14 -11.02 -4.58
C SER A 367 9.40 -11.79 -4.98
N MET A 368 10.53 -11.09 -5.02
CA MET A 368 11.82 -11.60 -5.48
C MET A 368 12.96 -11.00 -4.64
N PRO A 369 14.15 -11.63 -4.60
CA PRO A 369 15.29 -11.08 -3.91
C PRO A 369 15.88 -9.92 -4.70
N CYS A 370 16.04 -8.79 -4.03
CA CYS A 370 16.48 -7.52 -4.57
C CYS A 370 17.67 -6.98 -3.76
N ARG A 371 18.56 -6.23 -4.41
CA ARG A 371 19.63 -5.47 -3.77
C ARG A 371 19.66 -4.04 -4.31
N SER A 372 20.08 -3.10 -3.48
CA SER A 372 20.07 -1.67 -3.78
C SER A 372 21.43 -1.04 -3.45
N LYS A 373 21.75 0.04 -4.17
CA LYS A 373 22.87 0.93 -3.86
C LYS A 373 22.49 2.01 -2.83
N GLY A 374 21.25 2.04 -2.36
CA GLY A 374 20.74 3.06 -1.46
C GLY A 374 20.29 4.35 -2.15
N ASP A 375 20.02 4.30 -3.46
CA ASP A 375 19.61 5.42 -4.32
C ASP A 375 18.10 5.45 -4.61
N GLY A 376 17.33 4.60 -3.94
CA GLY A 376 15.90 4.42 -4.13
C GLY A 376 15.53 3.39 -5.21
N ASP A 377 16.51 2.88 -5.97
CA ASP A 377 16.32 1.82 -6.97
C ASP A 377 16.84 0.47 -6.45
N TYR A 378 16.63 -0.59 -7.23
CA TYR A 378 17.15 -1.92 -6.96
C TYR A 378 17.48 -2.67 -8.25
N GLU A 379 18.19 -3.78 -8.09
CA GLU A 379 18.36 -4.83 -9.08
C GLU A 379 18.03 -6.19 -8.46
N LEU A 380 17.67 -7.16 -9.29
CA LEU A 380 17.37 -8.53 -8.87
C LEU A 380 18.66 -9.29 -8.55
N ALA A 381 18.66 -10.09 -7.47
CA ALA A 381 19.80 -10.91 -7.11
C ALA A 381 19.98 -12.12 -8.05
N THR A 382 21.09 -12.19 -8.77
CA THR A 382 21.32 -13.24 -9.77
C THR A 382 21.96 -14.51 -9.20
N ASP A 383 22.58 -14.41 -8.03
CA ASP A 383 23.32 -15.45 -7.32
C ASP A 383 22.39 -16.28 -6.42
N VAL A 384 21.32 -16.81 -7.02
CA VAL A 384 20.25 -17.55 -6.32
C VAL A 384 20.19 -18.99 -6.86
N LEU A 385 20.21 -19.96 -5.96
CA LEU A 385 20.02 -21.37 -6.28
C LEU A 385 18.54 -21.70 -6.45
N MET A 386 18.23 -22.58 -7.40
CA MET A 386 16.89 -23.07 -7.66
C MET A 386 16.90 -24.59 -7.69
N ASP A 387 16.08 -25.23 -6.87
CA ASP A 387 15.81 -26.67 -6.93
C ASP A 387 14.34 -26.95 -7.26
N ASP A 388 14.01 -28.22 -7.51
CA ASP A 388 12.64 -28.61 -7.87
C ASP A 388 11.62 -28.27 -6.78
N PHE A 389 12.03 -28.34 -5.51
CA PHE A 389 11.16 -28.06 -4.36
C PHE A 389 10.74 -26.59 -4.34
N LEU A 390 11.72 -25.68 -4.49
CA LEU A 390 11.51 -24.25 -4.52
C LEU A 390 10.74 -23.84 -5.78
N TRP A 391 11.16 -24.34 -6.94
CA TRP A 391 10.54 -23.99 -8.21
C TRP A 391 9.07 -24.39 -8.30
N GLN A 392 8.71 -25.60 -7.86
CA GLN A 392 7.30 -26.03 -7.85
C GLN A 392 6.41 -25.13 -6.99
N ARG A 393 6.93 -24.58 -5.87
CA ARG A 393 6.19 -23.65 -5.02
C ARG A 393 6.09 -22.26 -5.64
N ILE A 394 7.18 -21.77 -6.25
CA ILE A 394 7.20 -20.53 -7.04
C ILE A 394 6.13 -20.58 -8.14
N LYS A 395 6.02 -21.70 -8.88
CA LYS A 395 4.98 -21.85 -9.92
C LYS A 395 3.56 -21.87 -9.36
N LYS A 396 3.34 -22.38 -8.14
CA LYS A 396 2.00 -22.37 -7.51
C LYS A 396 1.56 -20.95 -7.17
N THR A 397 2.44 -20.14 -6.59
CA THR A 397 2.11 -18.73 -6.28
C THR A 397 2.06 -17.86 -7.53
N GLU A 398 2.85 -18.17 -8.57
CA GLU A 398 2.72 -17.54 -9.88
C GLU A 398 1.35 -17.81 -10.52
N ALA A 399 0.87 -19.05 -10.47
CA ALA A 399 -0.46 -19.41 -10.97
C ALA A 399 -1.58 -18.62 -10.28
N GLU A 400 -1.46 -18.40 -8.97
CA GLU A 400 -2.38 -17.54 -8.23
C GLU A 400 -2.35 -16.09 -8.73
N LEU A 401 -1.17 -15.49 -8.86
CA LEU A 401 -1.04 -14.10 -9.33
C LEU A 401 -1.56 -13.91 -10.76
N ILE A 402 -1.36 -14.90 -11.63
CA ILE A 402 -1.94 -14.89 -12.98
C ILE A 402 -3.47 -14.95 -12.92
N ALA A 403 -4.04 -15.76 -12.02
CA ALA A 403 -5.48 -15.83 -11.83
C ALA A 403 -6.06 -14.52 -11.28
N GLU A 404 -5.40 -13.89 -10.30
CA GLU A 404 -5.79 -12.58 -9.78
C GLU A 404 -5.74 -11.50 -10.86
N LYS A 405 -4.65 -11.47 -11.63
CA LYS A 405 -4.48 -10.56 -12.75
C LYS A 405 -5.64 -10.65 -13.75
N LYS A 406 -6.06 -11.87 -14.13
CA LYS A 406 -7.22 -12.09 -15.00
C LYS A 406 -8.52 -11.60 -14.37
N CYS A 407 -8.66 -11.77 -13.05
CA CYS A 407 -9.84 -11.31 -12.32
C CYS A 407 -9.95 -9.77 -12.25
N VAL A 408 -8.83 -9.05 -12.42
CA VAL A 408 -8.80 -7.57 -12.42
C VAL A 408 -8.49 -6.98 -13.80
N ALA A 409 -8.71 -7.74 -14.89
CA ALA A 409 -8.38 -7.31 -16.25
C ALA A 409 -9.08 -5.99 -16.65
N HIS A 410 -10.28 -5.73 -16.12
CA HIS A 410 -11.05 -4.50 -16.34
C HIS A 410 -10.43 -3.26 -15.71
N LEU A 411 -9.57 -3.43 -14.70
CA LEU A 411 -8.87 -2.34 -14.00
C LEU A 411 -7.45 -2.12 -14.51
N THR A 412 -6.89 -3.08 -15.25
CA THR A 412 -5.51 -3.05 -15.79
C THR A 412 -5.45 -2.71 -17.28
N GLY A 413 -6.61 -2.58 -17.94
CA GLY A 413 -6.70 -2.33 -19.38
C GLY A 413 -6.50 -3.58 -20.24
N GLU A 414 -6.59 -4.78 -19.66
CA GLU A 414 -6.39 -6.05 -20.36
C GLU A 414 -7.70 -6.69 -20.86
N GLY A 415 -8.85 -6.08 -20.60
CA GLY A 415 -10.16 -6.46 -21.17
C GLY A 415 -11.21 -6.82 -20.13
N ILE A 416 -12.08 -7.78 -20.46
CA ILE A 416 -13.14 -8.25 -19.55
C ILE A 416 -12.52 -9.15 -18.48
N ALA A 417 -12.89 -8.93 -17.22
CA ALA A 417 -12.44 -9.76 -16.10
C ALA A 417 -12.93 -11.21 -16.19
N PHE A 418 -12.04 -12.13 -15.83
CA PHE A 418 -12.35 -13.54 -15.61
C PHE A 418 -11.78 -13.98 -14.26
N CYS A 419 -12.65 -14.28 -13.30
CA CYS A 419 -12.28 -14.63 -11.94
C CYS A 419 -12.46 -16.12 -11.69
N ASP A 420 -11.34 -16.83 -11.61
CA ASP A 420 -11.26 -18.23 -11.16
C ASP A 420 -10.18 -18.31 -10.09
N LEU A 421 -10.58 -18.04 -8.84
CA LEU A 421 -9.67 -17.84 -7.72
C LEU A 421 -9.94 -18.87 -6.62
N PRO A 422 -8.89 -19.34 -5.91
CA PRO A 422 -9.08 -20.12 -4.70
C PRO A 422 -9.71 -19.24 -3.59
N GLU A 423 -10.77 -19.73 -2.94
CA GLU A 423 -11.59 -18.94 -2.00
C GLU A 423 -10.84 -18.47 -0.73
N ASP A 424 -9.85 -19.25 -0.23
CA ASP A 424 -9.18 -18.97 1.05
C ASP A 424 -7.65 -19.00 0.95
N THR A 425 -7.08 -17.85 0.62
CA THR A 425 -5.64 -17.68 0.46
C THR A 425 -5.10 -16.43 1.18
N MET A 426 -5.98 -15.63 1.79
CA MET A 426 -5.58 -14.44 2.55
C MET A 426 -4.77 -14.85 3.78
N LEU A 427 -3.71 -14.10 4.11
CA LEU A 427 -2.87 -14.45 5.25
C LEU A 427 -3.68 -14.39 6.56
N PRO A 428 -3.62 -15.46 7.38
CA PRO A 428 -4.33 -15.52 8.65
C PRO A 428 -3.91 -14.39 9.60
N GLY A 429 -4.70 -13.33 9.74
CA GLY A 429 -4.44 -12.24 10.70
C GLY A 429 -4.28 -10.85 10.08
N GLU A 430 -4.53 -10.74 8.79
CA GLU A 430 -4.66 -9.45 8.12
C GLU A 430 -6.11 -8.99 8.11
N MET A 431 -6.32 -7.67 8.13
CA MET A 431 -7.64 -7.04 8.08
C MET A 431 -7.96 -6.62 6.65
#